data_AF-G5A4W8-F1
#
_entry.id   AF-G5A4W8-F1
#
_cell.length_a   1.000
_cell.length_b   1.000
_cell.length_c   1.000
_cell.angle_alpha   90.00
_cell.angle_beta   90.00
_cell.angle_gamma   90.00
#
_symmetry.space_group_name_H-M   'P 1'
#
loop_
_entity.id
_entity.type
_entity.pdbx_description
1 polymer ?
#
loop_
_entity_poly.entity_id
_entity_poly.type
_entity_poly.pdbx_seq_one_letter_code
_entity_poly.pdbx_strand_id
1 'polypeptide(L)'
;FGFPVWIDDLSRAQQARMVGLYAGLCVSEGHNKSRTGNKYQTFDGKMAAVAFAHKAVRNAKLDYHDTEFELVAQGYKRTNSHVDRKQPVTTPMFLKMRELVAHEGPQARLLWSSVVLGFFFLDRSSELWGPVKPDMSTGFERVHCVKAQNMILRNKQGQQVGSESTQVHSVEIIFESHKGDRIGQGSTIRHYLSNNPTLCPVEATQECMRIRAQWITENKILGPFLTSVSRKATIKRSKVANLI
;
A
#
# COMPACT_ATOMS: atom_id res chain seq x y z
N PHE A 1 -15.32 -29.88 -1.11
CA PHE A 1 -13.96 -29.65 -1.63
C PHE A 1 -13.17 -30.94 -1.52
N GLY A 2 -13.07 -31.70 -2.61
CA GLY A 2 -12.30 -32.94 -2.65
C GLY A 2 -10.83 -32.65 -2.92
N PHE A 3 -10.09 -32.23 -1.90
CA PHE A 3 -8.63 -32.22 -1.98
C PHE A 3 -8.13 -33.67 -1.89
N PRO A 4 -7.20 -34.09 -2.76
CA PRO A 4 -6.73 -35.47 -2.79
C PRO A 4 -6.07 -35.88 -1.46
N VAL A 5 -6.32 -37.13 -1.05
CA VAL A 5 -6.06 -37.68 0.31
C VAL A 5 -4.57 -37.95 0.59
N TRP A 6 -3.72 -37.76 -0.42
CA TRP A 6 -2.31 -38.16 -0.41
C TRP A 6 -1.49 -37.68 0.79
N ILE A 7 -1.87 -36.57 1.45
CA ILE A 7 -1.11 -36.04 2.59
C ILE A 7 -1.19 -36.95 3.82
N ASP A 8 -2.27 -37.70 3.97
CA ASP A 8 -2.48 -38.65 5.07
C ASP A 8 -1.89 -40.03 4.73
N ASP A 9 -1.78 -40.35 3.43
CA ASP A 9 -1.38 -41.67 2.92
C ASP A 9 0.12 -41.80 2.60
N LEU A 10 0.83 -40.68 2.43
CA LEU A 10 2.23 -40.68 2.00
C LEU A 10 3.20 -40.45 3.16
N SER A 11 4.37 -41.06 3.07
CA SER A 11 5.47 -40.77 4.00
C SER A 11 5.89 -39.30 3.89
N ARG A 12 6.47 -38.74 4.97
CA ARG A 12 6.95 -37.35 4.97
C ARG A 12 7.90 -37.03 3.81
N ALA A 13 8.78 -37.96 3.46
CA ALA A 13 9.70 -37.81 2.33
C ALA A 13 8.95 -37.71 0.98
N GLN A 14 7.91 -38.51 0.77
CA GLN A 14 7.08 -38.43 -0.45
C GLN A 14 6.24 -37.15 -0.48
N GLN A 15 5.75 -36.69 0.67
CA GLN A 15 5.07 -35.40 0.77
C GLN A 15 6.03 -34.27 0.39
N ALA A 16 7.22 -34.21 0.99
CA ALA A 16 8.25 -33.22 0.69
C ALA A 16 8.62 -33.23 -0.80
N ARG A 17 8.78 -34.42 -1.41
CA ARG A 17 9.05 -34.56 -2.84
C ARG A 17 7.94 -34.00 -3.73
N MET A 18 6.68 -34.29 -3.44
CA MET A 18 5.57 -33.73 -4.23
C MET A 18 5.48 -32.21 -4.10
N VAL A 19 5.74 -31.71 -2.90
CA VAL A 19 5.79 -30.26 -2.65
C VAL A 19 6.97 -29.61 -3.38
N GLY A 20 8.13 -30.27 -3.41
CA GLY A 20 9.30 -29.86 -4.19
C GLY A 20 9.07 -29.88 -5.71
N LEU A 21 8.31 -30.86 -6.23
CA LEU A 21 7.91 -30.89 -7.64
C LEU A 21 6.95 -29.75 -7.98
N TYR A 22 5.97 -29.49 -7.12
CA TYR A 22 5.07 -28.34 -7.27
C TYR A 22 5.85 -27.01 -7.21
N ALA A 23 6.85 -26.92 -6.34
CA ALA A 23 7.76 -25.80 -6.28
C ALA A 23 8.52 -25.62 -7.61
N GLY A 24 9.09 -26.69 -8.15
CA GLY A 24 9.75 -26.71 -9.45
C GLY A 24 8.83 -26.22 -10.59
N LEU A 25 7.57 -26.66 -10.62
CA LEU A 25 6.57 -26.20 -11.60
C LEU A 25 6.22 -24.72 -11.43
N CYS A 26 6.08 -24.25 -10.18
CA CYS A 26 5.88 -22.84 -9.90
C CYS A 26 7.05 -21.99 -10.36
N VAL A 27 8.26 -22.54 -10.32
CA VAL A 27 9.51 -21.92 -10.73
C VAL A 27 9.68 -21.92 -12.25
N SER A 28 9.30 -22.98 -12.96
CA SER A 28 9.53 -23.10 -14.42
C SER A 28 8.45 -22.40 -15.24
N GLU A 29 7.19 -22.65 -14.91
CA GLU A 29 6.04 -22.30 -15.77
C GLU A 29 5.10 -21.29 -15.11
N GLY A 30 5.17 -21.19 -13.78
CA GLY A 30 4.49 -20.17 -12.98
C GLY A 30 2.96 -20.23 -12.95
N HIS A 31 2.32 -21.02 -13.81
CA HIS A 31 0.87 -21.06 -14.04
C HIS A 31 0.28 -19.64 -14.14
N ASN A 32 0.95 -18.76 -14.89
CA ASN A 32 0.48 -17.43 -15.23
C ASN A 32 0.17 -17.34 -16.73
N LYS A 33 -0.50 -16.26 -17.17
CA LYS A 33 -0.89 -16.09 -18.58
C LYS A 33 0.30 -16.12 -19.55
N SER A 34 1.49 -15.75 -19.06
CA SER A 34 2.74 -15.75 -19.83
C SER A 34 3.49 -17.09 -19.80
N ARG A 35 3.01 -18.10 -19.05
CA ARG A 35 3.70 -19.39 -18.80
C ARG A 35 5.18 -19.24 -18.38
N THR A 36 5.47 -18.16 -17.67
CA THR A 36 6.82 -17.85 -17.19
C THR A 36 6.94 -18.17 -15.72
N GLY A 37 8.12 -18.61 -15.29
CA GLY A 37 8.42 -18.87 -13.88
C GLY A 37 7.99 -17.78 -12.90
N ASN A 38 7.47 -18.17 -11.73
CA ASN A 38 7.12 -17.22 -10.68
C ASN A 38 8.38 -16.66 -10.00
N LYS A 39 8.39 -15.36 -9.69
CA LYS A 39 9.39 -14.79 -8.78
C LYS A 39 9.34 -15.48 -7.43
N TYR A 40 10.48 -15.52 -6.71
CA TYR A 40 10.61 -16.18 -5.41
C TYR A 40 9.49 -15.82 -4.43
N GLN A 41 9.12 -14.54 -4.31
CA GLN A 41 8.03 -14.09 -3.41
C GLN A 41 6.66 -14.67 -3.79
N THR A 42 6.36 -14.76 -5.09
CA THR A 42 5.11 -15.35 -5.59
C THR A 42 5.10 -16.86 -5.37
N PHE A 43 6.24 -17.51 -5.57
CA PHE A 43 6.45 -18.91 -5.24
C PHE A 43 6.19 -19.18 -3.75
N ASP A 44 6.88 -18.46 -2.86
CA ASP A 44 6.76 -18.60 -1.40
C ASP A 44 5.32 -18.39 -0.91
N GLY A 45 4.63 -17.37 -1.44
CA GLY A 45 3.21 -17.13 -1.16
C GLY A 45 2.28 -18.26 -1.61
N LYS A 46 2.57 -18.93 -2.73
CA LYS A 46 1.80 -20.10 -3.17
C LYS A 46 2.03 -21.31 -2.26
N MET A 47 3.26 -21.52 -1.80
CA MET A 47 3.59 -22.59 -0.85
C MET A 47 2.87 -22.40 0.48
N ALA A 48 2.88 -21.17 1.00
CA ALA A 48 2.13 -20.82 2.21
C ALA A 48 0.62 -21.04 2.02
N ALA A 49 0.06 -20.71 0.85
CA ALA A 49 -1.35 -20.94 0.56
C ALA A 49 -1.71 -22.44 0.49
N VAL A 50 -0.85 -23.28 -0.10
CA VAL A 50 -1.02 -24.73 -0.11
C VAL A 50 -1.01 -25.29 1.30
N ALA A 51 -0.02 -24.92 2.11
CA ALA A 51 0.06 -25.36 3.50
C ALA A 51 -1.14 -24.90 4.34
N PHE A 52 -1.58 -23.65 4.17
CA PHE A 52 -2.78 -23.13 4.82
C PHE A 52 -4.03 -23.89 4.40
N ALA A 53 -4.22 -24.19 3.11
CA ALA A 53 -5.37 -24.94 2.62
C ALA A 53 -5.43 -26.35 3.22
N HIS A 54 -4.30 -27.05 3.28
CA HIS A 54 -4.22 -28.36 3.93
C HIS A 54 -4.54 -28.28 5.43
N LYS A 55 -4.03 -27.26 6.13
CA LYS A 55 -4.34 -27.05 7.55
C LYS A 55 -5.82 -26.72 7.78
N ALA A 56 -6.39 -25.83 6.98
CA ALA A 56 -7.76 -25.35 7.15
C ALA A 56 -8.81 -26.41 6.78
N VAL A 57 -8.57 -27.19 5.71
CA VAL A 57 -9.54 -28.16 5.20
C VAL A 57 -9.40 -29.53 5.86
N ARG A 58 -8.18 -29.94 6.25
CA ARG A 58 -7.89 -31.30 6.71
C ARG A 58 -7.26 -31.38 8.09
N ASN A 59 -7.01 -30.24 8.73
CA ASN A 59 -6.22 -30.15 9.97
C ASN A 59 -4.81 -30.76 9.87
N ALA A 60 -4.33 -31.04 8.65
CA ALA A 60 -3.02 -31.62 8.38
C ALA A 60 -1.95 -30.53 8.33
N LYS A 61 -0.84 -30.74 9.05
CA LYS A 61 0.31 -29.84 8.99
C LYS A 61 1.25 -30.34 7.88
N LEU A 62 1.21 -29.67 6.74
CA LEU A 62 2.21 -29.87 5.70
C LEU A 62 3.50 -29.18 6.14
N ASP A 63 4.51 -29.97 6.52
CA ASP A 63 5.86 -29.45 6.80
C ASP A 63 6.68 -29.55 5.52
N TYR A 64 6.71 -28.45 4.77
CA TYR A 64 7.42 -28.36 3.50
C TYR A 64 8.78 -27.69 3.64
N HIS A 65 9.17 -27.24 4.83
CA HIS A 65 10.51 -26.70 5.11
C HIS A 65 11.51 -27.82 5.40
N ASP A 66 11.39 -28.93 4.67
CA ASP A 66 12.38 -30.01 4.72
C ASP A 66 13.70 -29.56 4.07
N THR A 67 14.80 -30.20 4.45
CA THR A 67 16.15 -29.87 4.03
C THR A 67 16.28 -29.84 2.50
N GLU A 68 15.64 -30.77 1.80
CA GLU A 68 15.64 -30.81 0.32
C GLU A 68 14.91 -29.61 -0.29
N PHE A 69 13.75 -29.24 0.26
CA PHE A 69 13.00 -28.08 -0.21
C PHE A 69 13.74 -26.77 0.07
N GLU A 70 14.30 -26.61 1.26
CA GLU A 70 15.11 -25.45 1.62
C GLU A 70 16.31 -25.29 0.68
N LEU A 71 16.99 -26.40 0.35
CA LEU A 71 18.12 -26.38 -0.57
C LEU A 71 17.70 -25.97 -1.99
N VAL A 72 16.56 -26.45 -2.47
CA VAL A 72 15.98 -26.04 -3.76
C VAL A 72 15.51 -24.59 -3.74
N ALA A 73 14.82 -24.16 -2.69
CA ALA A 73 14.33 -22.80 -2.53
C ALA A 73 15.48 -21.79 -2.44
N GLN A 74 16.55 -22.11 -1.71
CA GLN A 74 17.76 -21.29 -1.64
C GLN A 74 18.55 -21.31 -2.95
N GLY A 75 18.64 -22.46 -3.63
CA GLY A 75 19.20 -22.56 -4.99
C GLY A 75 18.46 -21.65 -5.96
N TYR A 76 17.13 -21.74 -5.96
CA TYR A 76 16.27 -20.88 -6.77
C TYR A 76 16.40 -19.40 -6.41
N LYS A 77 16.41 -19.08 -5.11
CA LYS A 77 16.62 -17.71 -4.64
C LYS A 77 17.95 -17.15 -5.15
N ARG A 78 19.03 -17.93 -5.20
CA ARG A 78 20.35 -17.52 -5.71
C ARG A 78 20.37 -17.34 -7.23
N THR A 79 19.77 -18.27 -7.98
CA THR A 79 19.76 -18.20 -9.45
C THR A 79 18.76 -17.17 -9.99
N ASN A 80 17.71 -16.86 -9.21
CA ASN A 80 16.68 -15.85 -9.52
C ASN A 80 16.82 -14.56 -8.67
N SER A 81 17.93 -14.38 -7.93
CA SER A 81 18.19 -13.16 -7.12
C SER A 81 18.63 -11.95 -7.92
N HIS A 82 18.52 -11.96 -9.26
CA HIS A 82 18.46 -10.74 -10.07
C HIS A 82 17.12 -9.99 -9.81
N VAL A 83 16.78 -9.85 -8.54
CA VAL A 83 15.80 -8.86 -8.12
C VAL A 83 16.59 -7.57 -8.09
N ASP A 84 16.46 -6.75 -9.13
CA ASP A 84 16.90 -5.36 -9.10
C ASP A 84 16.40 -4.77 -7.79
N ARG A 85 17.30 -4.63 -6.82
CA ARG A 85 16.96 -4.03 -5.55
C ARG A 85 16.59 -2.60 -5.87
N LYS A 86 15.33 -2.25 -5.59
CA LYS A 86 14.89 -0.86 -5.72
C LYS A 86 15.83 -0.02 -4.87
N GLN A 87 16.51 0.91 -5.52
CA GLN A 87 17.34 1.88 -4.81
C GLN A 87 16.41 2.78 -3.97
N PRO A 88 16.84 3.18 -2.77
CA PRO A 88 16.05 4.09 -1.94
C PRO A 88 15.87 5.42 -2.67
N VAL A 89 14.70 6.02 -2.51
CA VAL A 89 14.51 7.41 -2.93
C VAL A 89 15.30 8.30 -1.98
N THR A 90 16.18 9.13 -2.52
CA THR A 90 17.07 10.01 -1.74
C THR A 90 16.57 11.44 -1.71
N THR A 91 17.00 12.23 -0.72
CA THR A 91 16.68 13.66 -0.63
C THR A 91 17.03 14.43 -1.90
N PRO A 92 18.22 14.26 -2.53
CA PRO A 92 18.52 14.94 -3.80
C PRO A 92 17.55 14.59 -4.93
N MET A 93 17.07 13.35 -5.00
CA MET A 93 16.06 12.96 -5.99
C MET A 93 14.75 13.72 -5.78
N PHE A 94 14.32 13.90 -4.53
CA PHE A 94 13.14 14.71 -4.21
C PHE A 94 13.32 16.16 -4.61
N LEU A 95 14.47 16.77 -4.31
CA LEU A 95 14.71 18.16 -4.69
C LEU A 95 14.70 18.32 -6.21
N LYS A 96 15.28 17.37 -6.96
CA LYS A 96 15.20 17.37 -8.42
C LYS A 96 13.77 17.19 -8.94
N MET A 97 12.99 16.29 -8.33
CA MET A 97 11.57 16.14 -8.66
C MET A 97 10.79 17.43 -8.39
N ARG A 98 11.08 18.14 -7.29
CA ARG A 98 10.47 19.45 -6.99
C ARG A 98 10.77 20.47 -8.08
N GLU A 99 12.02 20.56 -8.53
CA GLU A 99 12.41 21.46 -9.61
C GLU A 99 11.63 21.18 -10.90
N LEU A 100 11.44 19.90 -11.24
CA LEU A 100 10.69 19.51 -12.44
C LEU A 100 9.18 19.78 -12.32
N VAL A 101 8.64 19.76 -11.10
CA VAL A 101 7.22 20.04 -10.79
C VAL A 101 7.02 21.52 -10.43
N ALA A 102 8.07 22.36 -10.44
CA ALA A 102 8.04 23.74 -9.96
C ALA A 102 7.20 24.65 -10.86
N HIS A 103 5.88 24.60 -10.65
CA HIS A 103 4.93 25.58 -11.13
C HIS A 103 4.26 26.26 -9.94
N GLU A 104 3.92 27.54 -10.09
CA GLU A 104 3.32 28.34 -9.02
C GLU A 104 1.80 28.11 -8.86
N GLY A 105 1.21 27.27 -9.71
CA GLY A 105 -0.22 26.98 -9.66
C GLY A 105 -0.63 26.19 -8.40
N PRO A 106 -1.85 26.40 -7.87
CA PRO A 106 -2.40 25.58 -6.79
C PRO A 106 -2.33 24.07 -7.07
N GLN A 107 -2.53 23.65 -8.32
CA GLN A 107 -2.47 22.26 -8.75
C GLN A 107 -1.06 21.66 -8.55
N ALA A 108 -0.02 22.39 -8.91
CA ALA A 108 1.36 21.93 -8.79
C ALA A 108 1.84 21.91 -7.34
N ARG A 109 1.43 22.90 -6.54
CA ARG A 109 1.66 22.90 -5.08
C ARG A 109 0.96 21.71 -4.43
N LEU A 110 -0.29 21.43 -4.81
CA LEU A 110 -1.03 20.29 -4.32
C LEU A 110 -0.40 18.95 -4.70
N LEU A 111 0.01 18.81 -5.97
CA LEU A 111 0.72 17.63 -6.46
C LEU A 111 1.98 17.38 -5.64
N TRP A 112 2.80 18.42 -5.44
CA TRP A 112 4.03 18.30 -4.67
C TRP A 112 3.78 17.95 -3.20
N SER A 113 2.88 18.67 -2.52
CA SER A 113 2.52 18.36 -1.14
C SER A 113 2.07 16.91 -1.00
N SER A 114 1.37 16.38 -2.00
CA SER A 114 0.92 14.99 -1.97
C SER A 114 2.03 13.97 -2.21
N VAL A 115 3.04 14.31 -3.03
CA VAL A 115 4.25 13.51 -3.16
C VAL A 115 4.98 13.43 -1.81
N VAL A 116 5.10 14.56 -1.10
CA VAL A 116 5.69 14.62 0.24
C VAL A 116 4.91 13.75 1.23
N LEU A 117 3.58 13.87 1.25
CA LEU A 117 2.73 13.05 2.13
C LEU A 117 2.85 11.56 1.80
N GLY A 118 2.76 11.17 0.53
CA GLY A 118 2.91 9.78 0.10
C GLY A 118 4.26 9.17 0.50
N PHE A 119 5.34 9.95 0.47
CA PHE A 119 6.65 9.50 0.90
C PHE A 119 6.74 9.30 2.41
N PHE A 120 6.39 10.31 3.21
CA PHE A 120 6.53 10.22 4.67
C PHE A 120 5.58 9.20 5.29
N PHE A 121 4.33 9.17 4.84
CA PHE A 121 3.31 8.27 5.37
C PHE A 121 3.32 6.88 4.72
N LEU A 122 4.25 6.63 3.78
CA LEU A 122 4.38 5.38 3.01
C LEU A 122 3.06 4.97 2.33
N ASP A 123 2.31 5.97 1.89
CA ASP A 123 0.97 5.79 1.39
C ASP A 123 0.99 5.33 -0.08
N ARG A 124 0.02 4.48 -0.46
CA ARG A 124 -0.13 4.11 -1.87
C ARG A 124 -0.79 5.28 -2.59
N SER A 125 -0.40 5.53 -3.83
CA SER A 125 -1.09 6.51 -4.67
C SER A 125 -2.59 6.24 -4.80
N SER A 126 -3.04 4.99 -4.60
CA SER A 126 -4.46 4.64 -4.58
C SER A 126 -5.19 4.99 -3.28
N GLU A 127 -4.48 5.09 -2.17
CA GLU A 127 -5.01 5.48 -0.86
C GLU A 127 -4.98 7.00 -0.69
N LEU A 128 -4.00 7.65 -1.33
CA LEU A 128 -3.92 9.10 -1.46
C LEU A 128 -4.91 9.60 -2.53
N TRP A 129 -4.68 9.29 -3.80
CA TRP A 129 -5.39 9.87 -4.96
C TRP A 129 -6.34 8.93 -5.69
N GLY A 130 -6.39 7.66 -5.27
CA GLY A 130 -7.01 6.62 -6.06
C GLY A 130 -8.50 6.84 -6.28
N PRO A 131 -9.03 6.34 -7.41
CA PRO A 131 -10.47 6.20 -7.53
C PRO A 131 -10.93 5.33 -6.37
N VAL A 132 -11.87 5.85 -5.59
CA VAL A 132 -12.57 5.13 -4.53
C VAL A 132 -13.32 3.97 -5.20
N LYS A 133 -12.66 2.82 -5.30
CA LYS A 133 -13.31 1.57 -5.62
C LYS A 133 -13.73 0.96 -4.29
N PRO A 134 -15.04 0.76 -4.08
CA PRO A 134 -15.48 0.06 -2.90
C PRO A 134 -14.89 -1.33 -2.90
N ASP A 135 -14.21 -1.67 -1.81
CA ASP A 135 -13.71 -3.00 -1.53
C ASP A 135 -14.81 -3.76 -0.79
N MET A 136 -15.27 -4.85 -1.42
CA MET A 136 -16.29 -5.75 -0.87
C MET A 136 -15.70 -7.05 -0.31
N SER A 137 -14.36 -7.19 -0.29
CA SER A 137 -13.68 -8.43 0.10
C SER A 137 -13.95 -8.89 1.54
N THR A 138 -14.45 -7.98 2.39
CA THR A 138 -14.79 -8.23 3.80
C THR A 138 -16.30 -8.32 4.06
N GLY A 139 -17.13 -8.32 3.00
CA GLY A 139 -18.60 -8.35 3.12
C GLY A 139 -19.25 -7.00 3.44
N PHE A 140 -18.44 -5.97 3.74
CA PHE A 140 -18.88 -4.59 3.92
C PHE A 140 -18.22 -3.68 2.89
N GLU A 141 -18.94 -2.65 2.45
CA GLU A 141 -18.40 -1.65 1.54
C GLU A 141 -17.35 -0.80 2.26
N ARG A 142 -16.08 -0.96 1.87
CA ARG A 142 -14.96 -0.18 2.43
C ARG A 142 -14.28 0.66 1.36
N VAL A 143 -13.92 1.88 1.75
CA VAL A 143 -13.16 2.80 0.92
C VAL A 143 -11.82 3.06 1.59
N HIS A 144 -10.76 2.53 0.99
CA HIS A 144 -9.39 2.71 1.49
C HIS A 144 -8.80 3.99 0.88
N CYS A 145 -9.25 5.15 1.34
CA CYS A 145 -8.65 6.43 0.98
C CYS A 145 -8.56 7.39 2.16
N VAL A 146 -7.50 8.20 2.20
CA VAL A 146 -7.35 9.28 3.17
C VAL A 146 -8.31 10.42 2.81
N LYS A 147 -9.07 10.88 3.81
CA LYS A 147 -9.99 12.02 3.69
C LYS A 147 -9.41 13.21 4.45
N ALA A 148 -9.89 14.42 4.14
CA ALA A 148 -9.46 15.63 4.84
C ALA A 148 -9.67 15.54 6.36
N GLN A 149 -10.78 14.93 6.82
CA GLN A 149 -11.07 14.72 8.24
C GLN A 149 -10.08 13.76 8.95
N ASN A 150 -9.36 12.95 8.18
CA ASN A 150 -8.39 12.01 8.73
C ASN A 150 -7.03 12.66 9.02
N MET A 151 -6.80 13.87 8.52
CA MET A 151 -5.57 14.62 8.75
C MET A 151 -5.76 15.57 9.94
N ILE A 152 -5.01 15.36 11.01
CA ILE A 152 -5.10 16.12 12.25
C ILE A 152 -3.78 16.84 12.48
N LEU A 153 -3.82 18.17 12.52
CA LEU A 153 -2.68 19.01 12.84
C LEU A 153 -2.64 19.30 14.33
N ARG A 154 -1.48 19.18 14.96
CA ARG A 154 -1.29 19.44 16.40
C ARG A 154 -0.13 20.36 16.68
N ASN A 155 -0.27 21.19 17.72
CA ASN A 155 0.82 22.00 18.26
C ASN A 155 1.80 21.17 19.12
N LYS A 156 2.83 21.82 19.68
CA LYS A 156 3.84 21.18 20.55
C LYS A 156 3.24 20.55 21.81
N GLN A 157 2.11 21.08 22.28
CA GLN A 157 1.37 20.60 23.43
C GLN A 157 0.42 19.44 23.09
N GLY A 158 0.37 19.01 21.82
CA GLY A 158 -0.51 17.94 21.35
C GLY A 158 -1.97 18.35 21.11
N GLN A 159 -2.29 19.65 21.24
CA GLN A 159 -3.64 20.16 20.99
C GLN A 159 -3.87 20.27 19.48
N GLN A 160 -5.08 19.90 19.04
CA GLN A 160 -5.46 20.04 17.64
C GLN A 160 -5.58 21.53 17.29
N VAL A 161 -5.02 21.91 16.13
CA VAL A 161 -5.02 23.28 15.62
C VAL A 161 -5.46 23.31 14.16
N GLY A 162 -5.89 24.47 13.67
CA GLY A 162 -6.27 24.68 12.27
C GLY A 162 -5.08 24.72 11.31
N SER A 163 -5.34 24.52 10.02
CA SER A 163 -4.31 24.54 8.96
C SER A 163 -3.56 25.87 8.85
N GLU A 164 -4.22 26.98 9.16
CA GLU A 164 -3.62 28.33 9.11
C GLU A 164 -2.83 28.68 10.38
N SER A 165 -2.74 27.77 11.36
CA SER A 165 -1.99 28.03 12.59
C SER A 165 -0.48 27.99 12.35
N THR A 166 0.25 28.98 12.86
CA THR A 166 1.72 28.98 12.86
C THR A 166 2.32 28.11 13.97
N GLN A 167 1.48 27.55 14.86
CA GLN A 167 1.91 26.72 15.99
C GLN A 167 1.93 25.23 15.67
N VAL A 168 1.61 24.83 14.43
CA VAL A 168 1.58 23.42 14.03
C VAL A 168 2.97 22.83 14.18
N HIS A 169 3.05 21.69 14.86
CA HIS A 169 4.30 20.98 15.12
C HIS A 169 4.27 19.53 14.65
N SER A 170 3.08 18.94 14.51
CA SER A 170 2.94 17.58 14.00
C SER A 170 1.65 17.41 13.20
N VAL A 171 1.66 16.41 12.33
CA VAL A 171 0.51 15.93 11.59
C VAL A 171 0.29 14.45 11.90
N GLU A 172 -0.96 14.09 12.11
CA GLU A 172 -1.44 12.70 12.16
C GLU A 172 -2.31 12.43 10.95
N ILE A 173 -2.14 11.25 10.34
CA ILE A 173 -3.08 10.72 9.36
C ILE A 173 -3.67 9.44 9.92
N ILE A 174 -5.00 9.41 9.99
CA ILE A 174 -5.79 8.25 10.37
C ILE A 174 -6.15 7.46 9.10
N PHE A 175 -5.54 6.31 8.93
CA PHE A 175 -5.92 5.33 7.91
C PHE A 175 -7.05 4.48 8.47
N GLU A 176 -8.30 4.78 8.09
CA GLU A 176 -9.48 4.07 8.59
C GLU A 176 -9.46 2.56 8.25
N SER A 177 -8.87 2.19 7.11
CA SER A 177 -8.61 0.81 6.70
C SER A 177 -7.61 0.75 5.55
N HIS A 178 -7.02 -0.42 5.30
CA HIS A 178 -6.25 -0.70 4.08
C HIS A 178 -6.63 -2.07 3.51
N LYS A 179 -6.24 -2.38 2.26
CA LYS A 179 -6.59 -3.67 1.59
C LYS A 179 -6.13 -4.94 2.30
N GLY A 180 -5.16 -4.82 3.20
CA GLY A 180 -4.65 -5.93 4.02
C GLY A 180 -5.35 -6.03 5.37
N ASP A 181 -6.14 -5.02 5.73
CA ASP A 181 -6.81 -4.90 7.02
C ASP A 181 -8.15 -5.64 7.01
N ARG A 182 -8.05 -6.96 7.22
CA ARG A 182 -9.22 -7.85 7.21
C ARG A 182 -10.22 -7.54 8.33
N ILE A 183 -9.76 -6.96 9.44
CA ILE A 183 -10.62 -6.65 10.59
C ILE A 183 -11.11 -5.19 10.57
N GLY A 184 -10.46 -4.29 9.83
CA GLY A 184 -10.82 -2.87 9.77
C GLY A 184 -10.36 -2.10 11.00
N GLN A 185 -9.22 -2.46 11.57
CA GLN A 185 -8.64 -1.79 12.73
C GLN A 185 -8.12 -0.39 12.39
N GLY A 186 -7.66 -0.20 11.15
CA GLY A 186 -6.99 1.02 10.73
C GLY A 186 -5.63 1.24 11.41
N SER A 187 -5.02 2.39 11.13
CA SER A 187 -3.78 2.82 11.76
C SER A 187 -3.68 4.34 11.83
N THR A 188 -2.92 4.86 12.79
CA THR A 188 -2.58 6.27 12.86
C THR A 188 -1.07 6.42 12.77
N ILE A 189 -0.61 7.21 11.81
CA ILE A 189 0.80 7.56 11.66
C ILE A 189 0.95 9.04 11.99
N ARG A 190 2.01 9.40 12.73
CA ARG A 190 2.33 10.78 13.10
C ARG A 190 3.72 11.16 12.58
N HIS A 191 3.81 12.33 11.96
CA HIS A 191 5.08 12.98 11.62
C HIS A 191 5.16 14.38 12.21
N TYR A 192 6.39 14.86 12.38
CA TYR A 192 6.69 16.15 12.99
C TYR A 192 7.19 17.14 11.95
N LEU A 193 7.14 18.42 12.31
CA LEU A 193 7.72 19.51 11.56
C LEU A 193 9.21 19.22 11.28
N SER A 194 9.61 19.34 10.02
CA SER A 194 11.01 19.16 9.62
C SER A 194 11.71 20.51 9.47
N ASN A 195 13.04 20.51 9.55
CA ASN A 195 13.86 21.70 9.30
C ASN A 195 14.00 22.03 7.79
N ASN A 196 13.37 21.24 6.91
CA ASN A 196 13.39 21.46 5.47
C ASN A 196 11.94 21.69 4.97
N PRO A 197 11.53 22.95 4.77
CA PRO A 197 10.15 23.28 4.38
C PRO A 197 9.68 22.58 3.09
N THR A 198 10.60 22.38 2.14
CA THR A 198 10.31 21.69 0.87
C THR A 198 9.94 20.23 1.08
N LEU A 199 10.48 19.59 2.11
CA LEU A 199 10.29 18.19 2.47
C LEU A 199 9.77 18.08 3.91
N CYS A 200 8.71 18.81 4.19
CA CYS A 200 8.07 18.81 5.50
C CYS A 200 6.64 18.26 5.39
N PRO A 201 6.30 17.16 6.06
CA PRO A 201 4.95 16.59 6.01
C PRO A 201 3.92 17.53 6.67
N VAL A 202 4.34 18.34 7.65
CA VAL A 202 3.48 19.36 8.28
C VAL A 202 3.12 20.46 7.28
N GLU A 203 4.12 21.09 6.66
CA GLU A 203 3.91 22.14 5.65
C GLU A 203 3.10 21.62 4.45
N ALA A 204 3.42 20.41 3.98
CA ALA A 204 2.68 19.76 2.91
C ALA A 204 1.19 19.57 3.26
N THR A 205 0.89 19.17 4.50
CA THR A 205 -0.49 19.01 4.97
C THR A 205 -1.21 20.35 5.05
N GLN A 206 -0.57 21.37 5.61
CA GLN A 206 -1.14 22.72 5.68
C GLN A 206 -1.45 23.26 4.28
N GLU A 207 -0.52 23.11 3.34
CA GLU A 207 -0.70 23.56 1.96
C GLU A 207 -1.84 22.80 1.26
N CYS A 208 -1.94 21.48 1.44
CA CYS A 208 -3.07 20.68 0.96
C CYS A 208 -4.42 21.20 1.50
N MET A 209 -4.49 21.49 2.80
CA MET A 209 -5.71 21.98 3.44
C MET A 209 -6.09 23.40 3.01
N ARG A 210 -5.09 24.26 2.81
CA ARG A 210 -5.28 25.64 2.34
C ARG A 210 -5.79 25.67 0.89
N ILE A 211 -5.17 24.89 0.00
CA ILE A 211 -5.62 24.75 -1.40
C ILE A 211 -7.03 24.16 -1.45
N ARG A 212 -7.31 23.17 -0.61
CA ARG A 212 -8.67 22.62 -0.46
C ARG A 212 -9.66 23.71 -0.07
N ALA A 213 -9.38 24.49 0.97
CA ALA A 213 -10.26 25.57 1.42
C ALA A 213 -10.52 26.59 0.30
N GLN A 214 -9.46 26.99 -0.42
CA GLN A 214 -9.56 27.85 -1.59
C GLN A 214 -10.48 27.26 -2.68
N TRP A 215 -10.28 26.00 -3.05
CA TRP A 215 -11.06 25.34 -4.10
C TRP A 215 -12.53 25.12 -3.71
N ILE A 216 -12.84 24.93 -2.42
CA ILE A 216 -14.23 24.94 -1.92
C ILE A 216 -14.87 26.28 -2.21
N THR A 217 -14.21 27.38 -1.84
CA THR A 217 -14.71 28.75 -2.06
C THR A 217 -14.90 29.05 -3.54
N GLU A 218 -14.01 28.54 -4.40
CA GLU A 218 -14.09 28.68 -5.85
C GLU A 218 -15.10 27.73 -6.53
N ASN A 219 -15.85 26.92 -5.76
CA ASN A 219 -16.75 25.87 -6.27
C ASN A 219 -16.08 24.90 -7.26
N LYS A 220 -14.77 24.66 -7.11
CA LYS A 220 -14.05 23.68 -7.92
C LYS A 220 -14.49 22.27 -7.52
N ILE A 221 -14.54 21.38 -8.51
CA ILE A 221 -14.82 19.97 -8.23
C ILE A 221 -13.62 19.36 -7.53
N LEU A 222 -13.91 18.85 -6.37
CA LEU A 222 -12.97 18.28 -5.45
C LEU A 222 -13.04 16.72 -5.62
N GLY A 223 -11.96 16.05 -6.11
CA GLY A 223 -11.79 14.58 -6.14
C GLY A 223 -11.19 13.93 -4.87
N PRO A 224 -11.54 12.68 -4.50
CA PRO A 224 -11.67 12.12 -3.13
C PRO A 224 -10.60 12.48 -2.07
N PHE A 225 -9.34 12.61 -2.48
CA PHE A 225 -8.17 12.85 -1.63
C PHE A 225 -8.28 14.07 -0.70
N LEU A 226 -9.00 15.10 -1.13
CA LEU A 226 -9.18 16.35 -0.38
C LEU A 226 -10.66 16.68 -0.13
N THR A 227 -11.58 15.78 -0.46
CA THR A 227 -12.86 16.24 -1.03
C THR A 227 -14.06 15.51 -0.51
N SER A 228 -13.84 14.28 -0.04
CA SER A 228 -14.85 13.58 0.71
C SER A 228 -14.83 14.07 2.15
N VAL A 229 -15.79 14.93 2.48
CA VAL A 229 -16.26 15.13 3.86
C VAL A 229 -17.35 14.10 4.22
N SER A 230 -17.79 13.30 3.26
CA SER A 230 -19.02 12.51 3.34
C SER A 230 -18.81 11.05 2.96
N ARG A 231 -19.28 10.15 3.83
CA ARG A 231 -19.36 8.70 3.60
C ARG A 231 -20.27 8.32 2.41
N LYS A 232 -21.01 9.25 1.82
CA LYS A 232 -22.04 8.98 0.79
C LYS A 232 -21.70 9.48 -0.62
N ALA A 233 -20.62 10.23 -0.80
CA ALA A 233 -20.30 10.88 -2.07
C ALA A 233 -19.00 10.34 -2.66
N THR A 234 -19.11 9.53 -3.72
CA THR A 234 -17.99 8.94 -4.45
C THR A 234 -18.00 9.41 -5.90
N ILE A 235 -16.87 9.94 -6.39
CA ILE A 235 -16.74 10.40 -7.79
C ILE A 235 -15.97 9.36 -8.62
N LYS A 236 -16.51 9.03 -9.80
CA LYS A 236 -15.95 8.03 -10.73
C LYS A 236 -14.61 8.46 -11.34
N ARG A 237 -13.73 7.47 -11.57
CA ARG A 237 -12.37 7.59 -12.17
C ARG A 237 -12.28 8.49 -13.40
N SER A 238 -13.25 8.40 -14.31
CA SER A 238 -13.25 9.18 -15.56
C SER A 238 -13.35 10.69 -15.34
N LYS A 239 -13.89 11.14 -14.21
CA LYS A 239 -13.96 12.57 -13.86
C LYS A 239 -12.65 13.11 -13.29
N VAL A 240 -11.80 12.26 -12.70
CA VAL A 240 -10.54 12.66 -12.05
C VAL A 240 -9.41 12.84 -13.06
N ALA A 241 -9.36 12.01 -14.11
CA ALA A 241 -8.36 12.11 -15.16
C ALA A 241 -8.47 13.41 -15.99
N ASN A 242 -9.62 14.09 -15.96
CA ASN A 242 -9.87 15.35 -16.67
C ASN A 242 -9.57 16.59 -15.79
N LEU A 243 -9.11 16.39 -14.55
CA LEU A 243 -8.83 17.46 -13.58
C LEU A 243 -7.32 17.64 -13.30
N ILE A 244 -6.48 16.80 -13.93
CA ILE A 244 -5.02 16.95 -14.02
C ILE A 244 -4.73 17.42 -15.44
#